data_AF-A0A775TWC1-F1
#
_entry.id   AF-A0A775TWC1-F1
#
_cell.length_a   1.000
_cell.length_b   1.000
_cell.length_c   1.000
_cell.angle_alpha   90.00
_cell.angle_beta   90.00
_cell.angle_gamma   90.00
#
_symmetry.space_group_name_H-M   'P 1'
#
loop_
_entity.id
_entity.type
_entity.pdbx_description
1 polymer ?
#
loop_
_entity_poly.entity_id
_entity_poly.type
_entity_poly.pdbx_seq_one_letter_code
_entity_poly.pdbx_strand_id
1 'polypeptide(L)'
;AASLTAKGTVQLSSAINSTSEILAATPKAVKAAYDLANGKQPADATLTALAGLATAADRLPYFTGADRAELATLTAIGRAIIAKGSIKDVLNYLGLGEGSALPVGVPVPWPTATPPAGWLKCDGRAFTKEQYPVLARVYPTLRLPDLRGEFIRGWDDGRKVDTGRDLLSRQDGTSFSHYAGNFDIGSGHSINNYDQIVDNQPGFSRFSFAGPSRGDGVNYVTIRPRNIAFNYIVRAA
;
A
#
# COMPACT_ATOMS: atom_id res chain seq x y z
N ALA A 1 -52.81 50.92 44.68
CA ALA A 1 -51.57 50.29 44.17
C ALA A 1 -51.22 50.95 42.83
N ALA A 2 -49.94 51.06 42.48
CA ALA A 2 -49.52 51.53 41.17
C ALA A 2 -49.94 50.54 40.05
N SER A 3 -50.26 51.05 38.85
CA SER A 3 -50.47 50.25 37.64
C SER A 3 -49.90 50.97 36.41
N LEU A 4 -49.98 50.34 35.24
CA LEU A 4 -49.58 50.96 33.97
C LEU A 4 -50.48 52.15 33.58
N THR A 5 -51.67 52.28 34.17
CA THR A 5 -52.68 53.30 33.83
C THR A 5 -53.02 54.24 34.98
N ALA A 6 -52.58 53.95 36.21
CA ALA A 6 -52.88 54.74 37.39
C ALA A 6 -51.66 54.86 38.33
N LYS A 7 -51.40 56.08 38.80
CA LYS A 7 -50.36 56.35 39.81
C LYS A 7 -50.76 55.72 41.16
N GLY A 8 -49.78 55.22 41.90
CA GLY A 8 -50.00 54.66 43.24
C GLY A 8 -48.69 54.24 43.92
N THR A 9 -48.80 53.64 45.11
CA THR A 9 -47.66 53.06 45.85
C THR A 9 -47.34 51.64 45.36
N VAL A 10 -46.06 51.27 45.40
CA VAL A 10 -45.55 49.93 45.03
C VAL A 10 -44.55 49.45 46.08
N GLN A 11 -44.52 48.14 46.35
CA GLN A 11 -43.51 47.52 47.19
C GLN A 11 -42.26 47.19 46.37
N LEU A 12 -41.08 47.41 46.96
CA LEU A 12 -39.80 47.14 46.31
C LEU A 12 -39.30 45.73 46.65
N SER A 13 -38.69 45.06 45.68
CA SER A 13 -38.03 43.76 45.86
C SER A 13 -36.62 43.76 45.29
N SER A 14 -35.69 43.13 46.01
CA SER A 14 -34.31 42.91 45.55
C SER A 14 -34.05 41.47 45.09
N ALA A 15 -35.10 40.64 44.96
CA ALA A 15 -34.97 39.29 44.42
C ALA A 15 -34.73 39.33 42.91
N ILE A 16 -33.75 38.56 42.43
CA ILE A 16 -33.39 38.47 40.99
C ILE A 16 -34.10 37.33 40.25
N ASN A 17 -34.89 36.52 40.96
CA ASN A 17 -35.70 35.42 40.47
C ASN A 17 -37.19 35.58 40.84
N SER A 18 -37.63 36.81 41.12
CA SER A 18 -39.01 37.10 41.46
C SER A 18 -39.93 36.84 40.26
N THR A 19 -40.99 36.07 40.46
CA THR A 19 -42.09 35.90 39.49
C THR A 19 -43.21 36.92 39.68
N SER A 20 -43.11 37.82 40.67
CA SER A 20 -44.13 38.83 40.95
C SER A 20 -44.16 39.93 39.91
N GLU A 21 -45.33 40.19 39.34
CA GLU A 21 -45.59 41.29 38.39
C GLU A 21 -46.07 42.58 39.07
N ILE A 22 -46.28 42.56 40.41
CA ILE A 22 -46.82 43.70 41.18
C ILE A 22 -45.78 44.41 42.05
N LEU A 23 -44.57 43.86 42.17
CA LEU A 23 -43.45 44.43 42.92
C LEU A 23 -42.49 45.14 41.97
N ALA A 24 -41.90 46.26 42.39
CA ALA A 24 -40.88 46.94 41.59
C ALA A 24 -39.46 46.45 41.93
N ALA A 25 -38.66 46.17 40.90
CA ALA A 25 -37.27 45.76 41.05
C ALA A 25 -36.38 46.94 41.51
N THR A 26 -35.44 46.69 42.41
CA THR A 26 -34.44 47.69 42.84
C THR A 26 -33.23 47.73 41.89
N PRO A 27 -32.46 48.84 41.86
CA PRO A 27 -31.18 48.89 41.13
C PRO A 27 -30.19 47.80 41.54
N LYS A 28 -30.23 47.38 42.82
CA LYS A 28 -29.44 46.25 43.33
C LYS A 28 -29.80 44.94 42.62
N ALA A 29 -31.09 44.65 42.43
CA ALA A 29 -31.54 43.47 41.69
C ALA A 29 -31.13 43.52 40.22
N VAL A 30 -31.30 44.67 39.57
CA VAL A 30 -30.92 44.85 38.15
C VAL A 30 -29.42 44.67 37.96
N LYS A 31 -28.59 45.28 38.81
CA LYS A 31 -27.14 45.11 38.77
C LYS A 31 -26.75 43.65 39.00
N ALA A 32 -27.35 42.97 39.98
CA ALA A 32 -27.05 41.57 40.26
C ALA A 32 -27.46 40.63 39.11
N ALA A 33 -28.60 40.86 38.46
CA ALA A 33 -29.02 40.11 37.28
C ALA A 33 -28.10 40.39 36.07
N TYR A 34 -27.72 41.65 35.85
CA TYR A 34 -26.76 42.03 34.81
C TYR A 34 -25.42 41.38 35.06
N ASP A 35 -24.85 41.49 36.27
CA ASP A 35 -23.56 40.88 36.61
C ASP A 35 -23.59 39.35 36.42
N LEU A 36 -24.73 38.70 36.71
CA LEU A 36 -24.90 37.25 36.48
C LEU A 36 -24.95 36.89 34.99
N ALA A 37 -25.55 37.74 34.16
CA ALA A 37 -25.62 37.57 32.71
C ALA A 37 -24.32 37.99 31.99
N ASN A 38 -23.62 38.98 32.55
CA ASN A 38 -22.39 39.53 32.01
C ASN A 38 -21.28 38.46 32.09
N GLY A 39 -20.75 38.06 30.94
CA GLY A 39 -19.80 36.96 30.84
C GLY A 39 -20.44 35.57 30.65
N LYS A 40 -21.77 35.47 30.58
CA LYS A 40 -22.43 34.26 30.07
C LYS A 40 -22.40 34.26 28.55
N GLN A 41 -22.30 33.06 27.97
CA GLN A 41 -22.42 32.88 26.54
C GLN A 41 -23.83 33.27 26.08
N PRO A 42 -24.00 34.05 25.00
CA PRO A 42 -25.31 34.30 24.40
C PRO A 42 -26.02 32.99 24.07
N ALA A 43 -27.35 33.00 24.10
CA ALA A 43 -28.13 31.85 23.67
C ALA A 43 -27.81 31.56 22.19
N ASP A 44 -27.37 30.34 21.93
CA ASP A 44 -26.98 29.86 20.61
C ASP A 44 -27.57 28.46 20.42
N ALA A 45 -28.25 28.26 19.29
CA ALA A 45 -29.01 27.04 19.04
C ALA A 45 -28.09 25.82 18.84
N THR A 46 -26.90 26.02 18.24
CA THR A 46 -25.89 24.98 18.08
C THR A 46 -25.28 24.57 19.43
N LEU A 47 -24.96 25.52 20.29
CA LEU A 47 -24.44 25.24 21.64
C LEU A 47 -25.50 24.60 22.53
N THR A 48 -26.77 24.97 22.35
CA THR A 48 -27.90 24.29 23.01
C THR A 48 -28.02 22.83 22.55
N ALA A 49 -27.89 22.58 21.24
CA ALA A 49 -27.93 21.23 20.68
C ALA A 49 -26.77 20.35 21.22
N LEU A 50 -25.55 20.90 21.28
CA LEU A 50 -24.38 20.20 21.84
C LEU A 50 -24.55 19.95 23.35
N ALA A 51 -25.06 20.93 24.11
CA ALA A 51 -25.31 20.80 25.54
C ALA A 51 -26.40 19.79 25.88
N GLY A 52 -27.33 19.53 24.95
CA GLY A 52 -28.38 18.52 25.08
C GLY A 52 -27.93 17.08 24.85
N LEU A 53 -26.69 16.85 24.40
CA LEU A 53 -26.19 15.50 24.14
C LEU A 53 -25.92 14.74 25.44
N ALA A 54 -26.36 13.48 25.51
CA ALA A 54 -26.08 12.61 26.65
C ALA A 54 -24.57 12.31 26.75
N THR A 55 -23.95 12.67 27.88
CA THR A 55 -22.54 12.36 28.11
C THR A 55 -22.35 10.86 28.32
N ALA A 56 -21.47 10.25 27.53
CA ALA A 56 -21.12 8.85 27.65
C ALA A 56 -19.70 8.62 27.11
N ALA A 57 -19.03 7.57 27.61
CA ALA A 57 -17.76 7.13 27.05
C ALA A 57 -17.92 6.71 25.59
N ASP A 58 -16.84 6.81 24.82
CA ASP A 58 -16.76 6.30 23.46
C ASP A 58 -17.80 6.87 22.49
N ARG A 59 -18.17 8.14 22.68
CA ARG A 59 -19.08 8.89 21.79
C ARG A 59 -18.38 10.02 21.06
N LEU A 60 -18.77 10.25 19.81
CA LEU A 60 -18.36 11.39 18.99
C LEU A 60 -19.60 12.22 18.62
N PRO A 61 -19.69 13.49 19.06
CA PRO A 61 -20.70 14.42 18.58
C PRO A 61 -20.56 14.69 17.08
N TYR A 62 -21.68 14.72 16.36
CA TYR A 62 -21.75 15.12 14.96
C TYR A 62 -23.05 15.87 14.67
N PHE A 63 -23.08 16.69 13.63
CA PHE A 63 -24.27 17.44 13.23
C PHE A 63 -25.09 16.69 12.18
N THR A 64 -26.41 16.64 12.35
CA THR A 64 -27.37 16.06 11.39
C THR A 64 -28.14 17.12 10.60
N GLY A 65 -27.92 18.40 10.92
CA GLY A 65 -28.51 19.57 10.27
C GLY A 65 -28.11 20.84 11.02
N ALA A 66 -28.58 22.00 10.54
CA ALA A 66 -28.43 23.25 11.27
C ALA A 66 -29.06 23.11 12.67
N ASP A 67 -28.30 23.46 13.72
CA ASP A 67 -28.72 23.42 15.11
C ASP A 67 -29.22 22.03 15.60
N ARG A 68 -28.72 20.95 14.98
CA ARG A 68 -29.04 19.57 15.36
C ARG A 68 -27.76 18.76 15.50
N ALA A 69 -27.56 18.18 16.67
CA ALA A 69 -26.43 17.31 16.97
C ALA A 69 -26.90 15.94 17.48
N GLU A 70 -26.14 14.91 17.17
CA GLU A 70 -26.32 13.54 17.64
C GLU A 70 -24.97 12.92 18.03
N LEU A 71 -25.01 11.69 18.57
CA LEU A 71 -23.82 10.96 19.01
C LEU A 71 -23.63 9.69 18.19
N ALA A 72 -22.47 9.57 17.55
CA ALA A 72 -22.00 8.32 16.98
C ALA A 72 -21.16 7.56 18.01
N THR A 73 -21.13 6.23 17.93
CA THR A 73 -20.18 5.41 18.69
C THR A 73 -18.80 5.54 18.06
N LEU A 74 -17.83 6.07 18.80
CA LEU A 74 -16.44 6.13 18.37
C LEU A 74 -15.73 4.87 18.85
N THR A 75 -15.58 3.90 17.96
CA THR A 75 -14.99 2.59 18.30
C THR A 75 -13.55 2.71 18.77
N ALA A 76 -13.05 1.68 19.47
CA ALA A 76 -11.64 1.61 19.86
C ALA A 76 -10.68 1.73 18.66
N ILE A 77 -11.07 1.15 17.51
CA ILE A 77 -10.32 1.27 16.25
C ILE A 77 -10.29 2.73 15.76
N GLY A 78 -11.44 3.41 15.76
CA GLY A 78 -11.52 4.81 15.37
C GLY A 78 -10.65 5.72 16.25
N ARG A 79 -10.71 5.52 17.57
CA ARG A 79 -9.83 6.22 18.53
C ARG A 79 -8.36 5.92 18.27
N ALA A 80 -8.02 4.66 18.02
CA ALA A 80 -6.66 4.26 17.76
C ALA A 80 -6.09 4.93 16.51
N ILE A 81 -6.87 5.09 15.44
CA ILE A 81 -6.44 5.74 14.19
C ILE A 81 -6.25 7.25 14.41
N ILE A 82 -7.24 7.92 15.00
CA ILE A 82 -7.20 9.38 15.23
C ILE A 82 -6.07 9.77 16.18
N ALA A 83 -5.71 8.90 17.13
CA ALA A 83 -4.63 9.13 18.08
C ALA A 83 -3.21 8.95 17.48
N LYS A 84 -3.06 8.56 16.21
CA LYS A 84 -1.75 8.37 15.59
C LYS A 84 -1.11 9.72 15.25
N GLY A 85 0.17 9.87 15.60
CA GLY A 85 0.93 11.11 15.40
C GLY A 85 1.56 11.26 14.01
N SER A 86 1.51 10.21 13.17
CA SER A 86 2.08 10.25 11.83
C SER A 86 1.33 9.34 10.85
N ILE A 87 1.46 9.63 9.55
CA ILE A 87 0.97 8.75 8.47
C ILE A 87 1.61 7.35 8.59
N LYS A 88 2.89 7.26 8.96
CA LYS A 88 3.59 5.99 9.14
C LYS A 88 2.90 5.12 10.20
N ASP A 89 2.50 5.70 11.32
CA ASP A 89 1.86 4.93 12.40
C ASP A 89 0.43 4.50 12.05
N VAL A 90 -0.29 5.31 11.26
CA VAL A 90 -1.59 4.92 10.70
C VAL A 90 -1.41 3.73 9.75
N LEU A 91 -0.46 3.81 8.82
CA LEU A 91 -0.18 2.74 7.87
C LEU A 91 0.23 1.45 8.60
N ASN A 92 1.11 1.55 9.61
CA ASN A 92 1.50 0.41 10.43
C ASN A 92 0.30 -0.22 11.15
N TYR A 93 -0.56 0.60 11.76
CA TYR A 93 -1.76 0.12 12.45
C TYR A 93 -2.72 -0.62 11.52
N LEU A 94 -2.84 -0.16 10.27
CA LEU A 94 -3.65 -0.80 9.24
C LEU A 94 -2.97 -2.00 8.57
N GLY A 95 -1.73 -2.34 8.95
CA GLY A 95 -0.94 -3.39 8.28
C GLY A 95 -0.45 -3.00 6.88
N LEU A 96 -0.53 -1.72 6.53
CA LEU A 96 -0.10 -1.15 5.25
C LEU A 96 1.30 -0.50 5.32
N GLY A 97 2.05 -0.76 6.40
CA GLY A 97 3.41 -0.27 6.62
C GLY A 97 4.46 -0.95 5.75
N GLU A 98 5.66 -1.15 6.30
CA GLU A 98 6.82 -1.76 5.61
C GLU A 98 6.57 -3.20 5.08
N GLY A 99 5.42 -3.80 5.40
CA GLY A 99 4.94 -5.11 4.92
C GLY A 99 3.65 -5.04 4.11
N SER A 100 3.51 -4.03 3.22
CA SER A 100 2.47 -4.00 2.18
C SER A 100 2.27 -5.36 1.51
N ALA A 101 1.11 -5.57 0.85
CA ALA A 101 0.72 -6.83 0.19
C ALA A 101 1.84 -7.53 -0.61
N LEU A 102 2.85 -6.79 -1.07
CA LEU A 102 4.09 -7.33 -1.59
C LEU A 102 5.28 -6.91 -0.70
N PRO A 103 6.05 -7.87 -0.14
CA PRO A 103 7.27 -7.58 0.62
C PRO A 103 8.29 -6.76 -0.18
N VAL A 104 9.01 -5.86 0.51
CA VAL A 104 10.14 -5.12 -0.08
C VAL A 104 11.17 -6.10 -0.64
N GLY A 105 11.64 -5.86 -1.86
CA GLY A 105 12.63 -6.71 -2.54
C GLY A 105 12.04 -7.70 -3.56
N VAL A 106 10.72 -7.92 -3.57
CA VAL A 106 10.05 -8.76 -4.56
C VAL A 106 10.02 -8.05 -5.93
N PRO A 107 10.52 -8.67 -7.02
CA PRO A 107 10.40 -8.13 -8.37
C PRO A 107 8.97 -8.29 -8.90
N VAL A 108 8.39 -7.22 -9.46
CA VAL A 108 7.02 -7.18 -10.00
C VAL A 108 7.03 -6.70 -11.45
N PRO A 109 6.32 -7.36 -12.38
CA PRO A 109 6.16 -6.86 -13.75
C PRO A 109 5.44 -5.51 -13.81
N TRP A 110 5.96 -4.57 -14.61
CA TRP A 110 5.41 -3.23 -14.78
C TRP A 110 5.25 -2.84 -16.26
N PRO A 111 4.07 -2.32 -16.69
CA PRO A 111 3.72 -2.15 -18.10
C PRO A 111 4.35 -0.95 -18.81
N THR A 112 5.02 -0.04 -18.09
CA THR A 112 5.63 1.16 -18.71
C THR A 112 7.15 1.24 -18.51
N ALA A 113 7.78 2.07 -19.34
CA ALA A 113 9.22 2.29 -19.28
C ALA A 113 9.68 2.97 -17.98
N THR A 114 8.80 3.71 -17.29
CA THR A 114 9.12 4.44 -16.07
C THR A 114 8.38 3.84 -14.89
N PRO A 115 9.09 3.33 -13.86
CA PRO A 115 8.44 2.83 -12.65
C PRO A 115 7.72 3.97 -11.91
N PRO A 116 6.69 3.67 -11.09
CA PRO A 116 6.11 4.64 -10.19
C PRO A 116 7.14 5.15 -9.16
N ALA A 117 6.84 6.29 -8.54
CA ALA A 117 7.64 6.78 -7.42
C ALA A 117 7.76 5.72 -6.32
N GLY A 118 8.95 5.60 -5.71
CA GLY A 118 9.24 4.58 -4.69
C GLY A 118 9.62 3.20 -5.24
N TRP A 119 9.70 3.02 -6.55
CA TRP A 119 10.12 1.78 -7.18
C TRP A 119 11.40 1.95 -8.02
N LEU A 120 12.28 0.93 -7.99
CA LEU A 120 13.52 0.87 -8.76
C LEU A 120 13.42 -0.21 -9.83
N LYS A 121 14.14 -0.07 -10.96
CA LYS A 121 14.24 -1.16 -11.94
C LYS A 121 15.24 -2.21 -11.48
N CYS A 122 14.96 -3.49 -11.74
CA CYS A 122 15.94 -4.58 -11.63
C CYS A 122 16.81 -4.63 -12.90
N ASP A 123 17.60 -3.57 -13.10
CA ASP A 123 18.51 -3.39 -14.24
C ASP A 123 19.99 -3.51 -13.83
N GLY A 124 20.25 -4.26 -12.75
CA GLY A 124 21.60 -4.46 -12.23
C GLY A 124 22.15 -3.26 -11.44
N ARG A 125 21.38 -2.18 -11.26
CA ARG A 125 21.85 -0.94 -10.61
C ARG A 125 22.26 -1.14 -9.15
N ALA A 126 23.17 -0.28 -8.68
CA ALA A 126 23.46 -0.12 -7.27
C ALA A 126 22.43 0.79 -6.58
N PHE A 127 22.31 0.65 -5.26
CA PHE A 127 21.50 1.51 -4.39
C PHE A 127 22.22 1.70 -3.05
N THR A 128 21.71 2.59 -2.18
CA THR A 128 22.33 2.85 -0.87
C THR A 128 21.43 2.41 0.28
N LYS A 129 22.05 1.98 1.39
CA LYS A 129 21.34 1.54 2.59
C LYS A 129 20.63 2.70 3.29
N GLU A 130 21.18 3.90 3.18
CA GLU A 130 20.62 5.12 3.74
C GLU A 130 19.28 5.47 3.09
N GLN A 131 19.19 5.28 1.76
CA GLN A 131 17.96 5.52 1.02
C GLN A 131 16.98 4.36 1.19
N TYR A 132 17.46 3.12 1.16
CA TYR A 132 16.61 1.92 1.14
C TYR A 132 17.07 0.86 2.15
N PRO A 133 16.90 1.10 3.46
CA PRO A 133 17.43 0.25 4.52
C PRO A 133 16.78 -1.13 4.56
N VAL A 134 15.49 -1.24 4.22
CA VAL A 134 14.77 -2.52 4.16
C VAL A 134 15.23 -3.32 2.94
N LEU A 135 15.39 -2.67 1.78
CA LEU A 135 15.90 -3.31 0.57
C LEU A 135 17.32 -3.85 0.75
N ALA A 136 18.17 -3.12 1.49
CA ALA A 136 19.54 -3.55 1.81
C ALA A 136 19.59 -4.83 2.67
N ARG A 137 18.53 -5.15 3.43
CA ARG A 137 18.43 -6.42 4.16
C ARG A 137 18.14 -7.59 3.23
N VAL A 138 17.39 -7.34 2.14
CA VAL A 138 17.00 -8.37 1.16
C VAL A 138 18.06 -8.55 0.06
N TYR A 139 18.73 -7.48 -0.35
CA TYR A 139 19.87 -7.49 -1.28
C TYR A 139 21.13 -6.93 -0.60
N PRO A 140 21.87 -7.75 0.18
CA PRO A 140 23.02 -7.28 0.98
C PRO A 140 24.19 -6.74 0.16
N THR A 141 24.28 -7.10 -1.12
CA THR A 141 25.29 -6.60 -2.06
C THR A 141 25.05 -5.15 -2.47
N LEU A 142 23.93 -4.54 -2.05
CA LEU A 142 23.50 -3.20 -2.43
C LEU A 142 23.34 -3.02 -3.95
N ARG A 143 23.11 -4.13 -4.66
CA ARG A 143 22.83 -4.16 -6.09
C ARG A 143 21.60 -5.02 -6.35
N LEU A 144 20.76 -4.54 -7.26
CA LEU A 144 19.64 -5.31 -7.74
C LEU A 144 20.11 -6.34 -8.78
N PRO A 145 19.39 -7.46 -8.94
CA PRO A 145 19.62 -8.33 -10.09
C PRO A 145 19.32 -7.58 -11.39
N ASP A 146 20.00 -7.96 -12.48
CA ASP A 146 19.63 -7.53 -13.82
C ASP A 146 18.68 -8.59 -14.41
N LEU A 147 17.40 -8.26 -14.46
CA LEU A 147 16.35 -9.18 -14.91
C LEU A 147 15.90 -8.92 -16.35
N ARG A 148 16.59 -8.04 -17.08
CA ARG A 148 16.23 -7.70 -18.46
C ARG A 148 16.49 -8.90 -19.37
N GLY A 149 15.42 -9.48 -19.90
CA GLY A 149 15.48 -10.67 -20.75
C GLY A 149 15.58 -12.00 -19.99
N GLU A 150 15.61 -11.97 -18.66
CA GLU A 150 15.72 -13.15 -17.81
C GLU A 150 14.34 -13.70 -17.43
N PHE A 151 14.24 -15.03 -17.35
CA PHE A 151 13.10 -15.70 -16.73
C PHE A 151 13.43 -16.01 -15.27
N ILE A 152 12.49 -15.78 -14.35
CA ILE A 152 12.64 -16.20 -12.96
C ILE A 152 12.29 -17.69 -12.85
N ARG A 153 13.21 -18.49 -12.31
CA ARG A 153 13.00 -19.91 -12.02
C ARG A 153 13.01 -20.15 -10.50
N GLY A 154 12.19 -21.11 -10.05
CA GLY A 154 12.22 -21.58 -8.67
C GLY A 154 13.57 -22.20 -8.31
N TRP A 155 14.08 -21.86 -7.13
CA TRP A 155 15.28 -22.48 -6.57
C TRP A 155 14.99 -23.92 -6.12
N ASP A 156 15.99 -24.81 -6.25
CA ASP A 156 15.82 -26.24 -6.00
C ASP A 156 15.44 -26.56 -4.55
N ASP A 157 16.07 -25.88 -3.59
CA ASP A 157 15.83 -26.02 -2.15
C ASP A 157 15.78 -27.49 -1.67
N GLY A 158 16.65 -28.35 -2.22
CA GLY A 158 16.77 -29.75 -1.85
C GLY A 158 15.80 -30.71 -2.55
N ARG A 159 14.98 -30.23 -3.49
CA ARG A 159 14.08 -31.07 -4.30
C ARG A 159 14.83 -31.96 -5.30
N LYS A 160 16.09 -31.66 -5.60
CA LYS A 160 16.97 -32.42 -6.52
C LYS A 160 16.53 -32.39 -7.99
N VAL A 161 15.82 -31.35 -8.42
CA VAL A 161 15.45 -31.07 -9.81
C VAL A 161 16.47 -30.15 -10.49
N ASP A 162 17.01 -29.17 -9.78
CA ASP A 162 18.01 -28.20 -10.29
C ASP A 162 19.19 -28.10 -9.30
N THR A 163 19.83 -29.24 -9.06
CA THR A 163 20.86 -29.43 -8.00
C THR A 163 22.11 -28.57 -8.26
N GLY A 164 22.70 -28.02 -7.19
CA GLY A 164 23.95 -27.26 -7.25
C GLY A 164 23.78 -25.79 -7.64
N ARG A 165 22.54 -25.29 -7.62
CA ARG A 165 22.20 -23.90 -7.92
C ARG A 165 22.03 -23.10 -6.63
N ASP A 166 22.55 -21.87 -6.63
CA ASP A 166 22.35 -20.91 -5.55
C ASP A 166 21.21 -19.92 -5.89
N LEU A 167 20.60 -19.34 -4.86
CA LEU A 167 19.67 -18.22 -5.04
C LEU A 167 20.34 -17.08 -5.81
N LEU A 168 19.60 -16.49 -6.77
CA LEU A 168 20.07 -15.42 -7.66
C LEU A 168 21.23 -15.79 -8.59
N SER A 169 21.64 -17.06 -8.68
CA SER A 169 22.66 -17.48 -9.64
C SER A 169 22.13 -17.37 -11.09
N ARG A 170 22.97 -16.92 -12.03
CA ARG A 170 22.65 -16.85 -13.46
C ARG A 170 22.75 -18.23 -14.10
N GLN A 171 21.91 -18.53 -15.10
CA GLN A 171 22.07 -19.71 -15.94
C GLN A 171 21.92 -19.30 -17.40
N ASP A 172 22.89 -19.66 -18.23
CA ASP A 172 22.74 -19.52 -19.68
C ASP A 172 21.66 -20.47 -20.20
N GLY A 173 21.07 -20.10 -21.33
CA GLY A 173 20.06 -20.93 -21.93
C GLY A 173 20.63 -22.14 -22.66
N THR A 174 19.92 -23.27 -22.59
CA THR A 174 20.28 -24.46 -23.38
C THR A 174 20.13 -24.18 -24.87
N SER A 175 21.13 -24.59 -25.65
CA SER A 175 21.11 -24.55 -27.11
C SER A 175 20.73 -25.90 -27.70
N PHE A 176 20.05 -25.87 -28.83
CA PHE A 176 19.88 -27.03 -29.69
C PHE A 176 20.69 -26.78 -30.96
N SER A 177 21.56 -27.71 -31.31
CA SER A 177 22.37 -27.61 -32.52
C SER A 177 22.09 -28.77 -33.46
N HIS A 178 21.79 -28.43 -34.72
CA HIS A 178 21.55 -29.37 -35.80
C HIS A 178 22.70 -29.27 -36.80
N TYR A 179 23.31 -30.40 -37.16
CA TYR A 179 24.26 -30.48 -38.27
C TYR A 179 23.54 -31.00 -39.52
N ALA A 180 23.29 -30.12 -40.49
CA ALA A 180 22.61 -30.45 -41.75
C ALA A 180 23.61 -30.39 -42.91
N GLY A 181 23.93 -31.55 -43.49
CA GLY A 181 24.81 -31.66 -44.66
C GLY A 181 24.97 -33.10 -45.10
N ASN A 182 25.42 -33.31 -46.34
CA ASN A 182 25.68 -34.64 -46.89
C ASN A 182 27.10 -35.06 -46.49
N PHE A 183 27.25 -35.53 -45.25
CA PHE A 183 28.51 -36.06 -44.74
C PHE A 183 28.48 -37.59 -44.82
N ASP A 184 29.60 -38.21 -45.21
CA ASP A 184 29.73 -39.68 -45.32
C ASP A 184 29.46 -40.42 -43.99
N ILE A 185 29.44 -39.67 -42.88
CA ILE A 185 29.26 -40.16 -41.51
C ILE A 185 27.84 -39.94 -40.94
N GLY A 186 26.91 -39.39 -41.74
CA GLY A 186 25.50 -39.15 -41.38
C GLY A 186 25.18 -37.75 -40.82
N SER A 187 23.89 -37.45 -40.65
CA SER A 187 23.39 -36.20 -40.03
C SER A 187 22.77 -36.48 -38.65
N GLY A 188 22.78 -35.51 -37.75
CA GLY A 188 22.27 -35.70 -36.39
C GLY A 188 21.99 -34.43 -35.60
N HIS A 189 21.29 -34.61 -34.48
CA HIS A 189 20.89 -33.56 -33.55
C HIS A 189 21.69 -33.67 -32.24
N SER A 190 22.11 -32.53 -31.68
CA SER A 190 22.74 -32.45 -30.36
C SER A 190 21.94 -31.51 -29.44
N ILE A 191 21.64 -31.98 -28.22
CA ILE A 191 21.12 -31.17 -27.13
C ILE A 191 22.23 -31.03 -26.11
N ASN A 192 22.87 -29.86 -26.03
CA ASN A 192 23.96 -29.60 -25.10
C ASN A 192 23.77 -28.26 -24.35
N ASN A 193 24.31 -28.20 -23.14
CA ASN A 193 24.61 -26.91 -22.50
C ASN A 193 25.96 -26.45 -23.04
N TYR A 194 25.95 -25.35 -23.78
CA TYR A 194 27.01 -24.75 -24.58
C TYR A 194 28.46 -24.96 -24.07
N ASP A 195 29.33 -25.56 -24.88
CA ASP A 195 30.42 -24.87 -25.59
C ASP A 195 31.00 -25.85 -26.65
N GLN A 196 30.70 -25.58 -27.92
CA GLN A 196 31.18 -26.27 -29.13
C GLN A 196 30.78 -27.75 -29.35
N ILE A 197 30.62 -28.12 -30.62
CA ILE A 197 30.42 -29.49 -31.10
C ILE A 197 31.80 -30.04 -31.45
N VAL A 198 32.24 -31.07 -30.73
CA VAL A 198 33.39 -31.90 -31.12
C VAL A 198 32.89 -33.30 -31.46
N ASP A 199 33.42 -33.87 -32.56
CA ASP A 199 32.89 -35.00 -33.35
C ASP A 199 32.58 -36.33 -32.60
N ASN A 200 32.81 -36.38 -31.30
CA ASN A 200 32.64 -37.56 -30.48
C ASN A 200 32.17 -37.23 -29.05
N GLN A 201 30.90 -36.83 -28.89
CA GLN A 201 30.26 -36.74 -27.56
C GLN A 201 29.21 -37.85 -27.33
N PRO A 202 29.15 -38.43 -26.12
CA PRO A 202 28.09 -39.36 -25.74
C PRO A 202 26.75 -38.61 -25.61
N GLY A 203 25.77 -38.93 -26.46
CA GLY A 203 24.47 -38.23 -26.54
C GLY A 203 23.98 -37.94 -27.97
N PHE A 204 24.81 -38.23 -28.96
CA PHE A 204 24.50 -38.03 -30.37
C PHE A 204 23.51 -39.08 -30.90
N SER A 205 22.35 -38.65 -31.42
CA SER A 205 21.43 -39.51 -32.17
C SER A 205 21.79 -39.44 -33.66
N ARG A 206 22.35 -40.52 -34.21
CA ARG A 206 22.67 -40.66 -35.64
C ARG A 206 21.50 -41.28 -36.39
N PHE A 207 21.09 -40.66 -37.49
CA PHE A 207 20.23 -41.32 -38.49
C PHE A 207 21.03 -41.49 -39.78
N SER A 208 21.17 -42.73 -40.22
CA SER A 208 21.88 -43.04 -41.47
C SER A 208 20.94 -42.83 -42.65
N PHE A 209 21.36 -42.05 -43.64
CA PHE A 209 20.64 -41.92 -44.90
C PHE A 209 21.43 -42.65 -45.99
N ALA A 210 20.83 -43.66 -46.62
CA ALA A 210 21.43 -44.34 -47.76
C ALA A 210 20.81 -43.81 -49.06
N GLY A 211 21.59 -43.09 -49.87
CA GLY A 211 21.21 -42.66 -51.23
C GLY A 211 20.72 -41.21 -51.35
N PRO A 212 20.47 -40.72 -52.60
CA PRO A 212 20.18 -39.31 -52.91
C PRO A 212 18.74 -38.90 -52.57
N SER A 213 18.21 -39.37 -51.46
CA SER A 213 16.87 -39.04 -50.99
C SER A 213 16.83 -37.60 -50.46
N ARG A 214 16.19 -36.71 -51.21
CA ARG A 214 15.69 -35.42 -50.68
C ARG A 214 14.53 -35.73 -49.75
N GLY A 215 14.80 -35.81 -48.46
CA GLY A 215 13.76 -35.93 -47.45
C GLY A 215 13.11 -34.59 -47.19
N ASP A 216 11.86 -34.42 -47.61
CA ASP A 216 10.94 -33.40 -47.08
C ASP A 216 10.56 -33.78 -45.64
N GLY A 217 11.49 -33.53 -44.70
CA GLY A 217 11.30 -33.81 -43.28
C GLY A 217 11.18 -32.51 -42.50
N VAL A 218 9.96 -32.14 -42.10
CA VAL A 218 9.76 -31.05 -41.14
C VAL A 218 10.20 -31.53 -39.76
N ASN A 219 11.27 -30.94 -39.23
CA ASN A 219 11.71 -31.14 -37.85
C ASN A 219 10.93 -30.20 -36.93
N TYR A 220 10.09 -30.73 -36.04
CA TYR A 220 9.50 -29.93 -34.97
C TYR A 220 10.51 -29.76 -33.83
N VAL A 221 10.85 -28.50 -33.52
CA VAL A 221 11.72 -28.12 -32.40
C VAL A 221 10.92 -27.21 -31.47
N THR A 222 10.77 -27.61 -30.21
CA THR A 222 10.20 -26.72 -29.19
C THR A 222 11.27 -25.73 -28.74
N ILE A 223 11.17 -24.52 -29.27
CA ILE A 223 11.97 -23.35 -28.86
C ILE A 223 11.24 -22.63 -27.72
N ARG A 224 11.97 -22.37 -26.62
CA ARG A 224 11.50 -21.42 -25.60
C ARG A 224 11.35 -20.03 -26.26
N PRO A 225 10.28 -19.28 -25.98
CA PRO A 225 10.11 -17.95 -26.56
C PRO A 225 11.28 -17.02 -26.20
N ARG A 226 11.62 -16.12 -27.12
CA ARG A 226 11.99 -14.77 -26.68
C ARG A 226 10.76 -14.18 -26.02
N ASN A 227 10.87 -13.82 -24.75
CA ASN A 227 9.77 -13.26 -23.97
C ASN A 227 9.57 -11.77 -24.24
N ILE A 228 8.37 -11.26 -23.94
CA ILE A 228 8.08 -9.82 -23.88
C ILE A 228 8.44 -9.33 -22.49
N ALA A 229 9.47 -8.49 -22.42
CA ALA A 229 10.00 -7.95 -21.19
C ALA A 229 9.14 -6.80 -20.67
N PHE A 230 8.51 -7.01 -19.52
CA PHE A 230 8.06 -5.94 -18.66
C PHE A 230 9.26 -5.43 -17.84
N ASN A 231 9.27 -4.16 -17.43
CA ASN A 231 10.24 -3.76 -16.41
C ASN A 231 9.90 -4.54 -15.14
N TYR A 232 10.88 -5.24 -14.58
CA TYR A 232 10.77 -5.68 -13.20
C TYR A 232 11.10 -4.48 -12.32
N ILE A 233 10.10 -4.04 -11.58
CA ILE A 233 10.25 -2.98 -10.61
C ILE A 233 10.39 -3.63 -9.22
N VAL A 234 11.24 -3.09 -8.37
CA VAL A 234 11.39 -3.45 -6.96
C VAL A 234 10.93 -2.26 -6.13
N ARG A 235 10.07 -2.51 -5.15
CA ARG A 235 9.63 -1.45 -4.25
C ARG A 235 10.75 -1.13 -3.27
N ALA A 236 11.04 0.15 -3.09
CA ALA A 236 12.18 0.63 -2.34
C ALA A 236 11.78 1.32 -1.01
N ALA A 237 10.53 1.75 -0.88
CA ALA A 237 9.90 2.21 0.37
C ALA A 237 8.37 2.03 0.30
#